data_AF-A0A5N7DTS8-F1
#
_entry.id   AF-A0A5N7DTS8-F1
#
_cell.length_a   1.000
_cell.length_b   1.000
_cell.length_c   1.000
_cell.angle_alpha   90.00
_cell.angle_beta   90.00
_cell.angle_gamma   90.00
#
_symmetry.space_group_name_H-M   'P 1'
#
loop_
_entity.id
_entity.type
_entity.pdbx_description
1 polymer ?
#
loop_
_entity_poly.entity_id
_entity_poly.type
_entity_poly.pdbx_seq_one_letter_code
_entity_poly.pdbx_strand_id
1 'polypeptide(L)'
;MCAFLSFFKQNVFHVHLSDNLYNNVDGYSAQQSMDLYAAFRLWSDDPAVAGLNKRANESYTKEQFDNVQQQCARRGVTIIPEIEAPGHALVISQWRPELALDDLSMLNITHPDTIPTMKAIWKTFLPWFHSKTVHIGADEYDTDLVTDYTSFVNTMRDYISRESGKSMRIWGTFTPIQGANVSTDVSIQHWEFFEDNPYFDYIKNGYNVLNSDDAFYIVGKWSGSYPSTLNKTRVFHGNPAGGAFAPNVFDTKNVTNNPPRNDPHVLGHIAALWNDYGPNSTTVLETYYSWRDTLPALADKQWGGNILEEEYDAVFNKIHAAIPGQNLDRQVKSHTDTILHYKFDSDTETVVDHSGNGYDGVMRGCHVQNSALVLSNGCYVDTPLGSKGRDYTLSFWVNPTSSNPGTLFAGPDSVLLSGNGSISNITLISGGNPYSLNYSLPLDTWTQVHLVGRGNQTLLSVSDSGAGSTTMEFLARLGINGESQVWAPIAIEAPLARIGEGFNGMMKEVVLRGSAE
;
A
#
# COMPACT_ATOMS: atom_id res chain seq x y z
N MET A 1 10.54 -0.37 -0.75
CA MET A 1 10.40 0.75 -1.71
C MET A 1 11.63 1.64 -1.83
N CYS A 2 12.14 2.33 -0.79
CA CYS A 2 13.26 3.29 -0.98
C CYS A 2 14.55 2.72 -1.60
N ALA A 3 14.91 1.46 -1.34
CA ALA A 3 16.02 0.79 -2.03
C ALA A 3 15.76 0.61 -3.54
N PHE A 4 14.51 0.29 -3.92
CA PHE A 4 14.07 0.16 -5.31
C PHE A 4 14.12 1.52 -6.03
N LEU A 5 13.53 2.56 -5.44
CA LEU A 5 13.53 3.92 -5.98
C LEU A 5 14.97 4.44 -6.19
N SER A 6 15.80 4.31 -5.17
CA SER A 6 17.21 4.76 -5.18
C SER A 6 18.02 4.11 -6.31
N PHE A 7 17.85 2.80 -6.52
CA PHE A 7 18.58 2.07 -7.55
C PHE A 7 18.29 2.61 -8.96
N PHE A 8 17.04 3.02 -9.22
CA PHE A 8 16.62 3.66 -10.45
C PHE A 8 16.74 5.20 -10.44
N LYS A 9 17.43 5.76 -9.43
CA LYS A 9 17.70 7.19 -9.25
C LYS A 9 16.45 8.07 -9.04
N GLN A 10 15.32 7.48 -8.66
CA GLN A 10 14.22 8.26 -8.10
C GLN A 10 14.57 8.70 -6.68
N ASN A 11 14.18 9.92 -6.31
CA ASN A 11 14.69 10.60 -5.12
C ASN A 11 13.60 11.11 -4.17
N VAL A 12 12.32 10.89 -4.48
CA VAL A 12 11.19 11.28 -3.65
C VAL A 12 10.24 10.10 -3.48
N PHE A 13 9.75 9.93 -2.26
CA PHE A 13 8.62 9.07 -1.95
C PHE A 13 7.59 9.89 -1.15
N HIS A 14 6.49 10.25 -1.81
CA HIS A 14 5.39 10.99 -1.20
C HIS A 14 4.52 10.02 -0.40
N VAL A 15 4.19 10.36 0.85
CA VAL A 15 3.41 9.52 1.75
C VAL A 15 2.25 10.31 2.36
N HIS A 16 1.02 9.94 1.98
CA HIS A 16 -0.20 10.34 2.67
C HIS A 16 -0.22 9.78 4.10
N LEU A 17 -0.27 10.68 5.07
CA LEU A 17 -0.34 10.33 6.49
C LEU A 17 -1.73 10.55 7.07
N SER A 18 -2.65 11.20 6.36
CA SER A 18 -4.06 11.23 6.73
C SER A 18 -4.95 11.26 5.50
N ASP A 19 -6.08 10.57 5.57
CA ASP A 19 -7.08 10.50 4.49
C ASP A 19 -8.34 9.73 4.95
N ASN A 20 -9.33 9.62 4.07
CA ASN A 20 -10.52 8.80 4.20
C ASN A 20 -10.99 8.17 2.89
N LEU A 21 -11.85 7.15 2.99
CA LEU A 21 -12.63 6.69 1.85
C LEU A 21 -13.58 7.78 1.38
N TYR A 22 -13.96 7.73 0.10
CA TYR A 22 -14.97 8.62 -0.47
C TYR A 22 -16.24 8.63 0.40
N ASN A 23 -16.62 9.81 0.89
CA ASN A 23 -17.82 10.03 1.67
C ASN A 23 -19.00 10.27 0.73
N ASN A 24 -19.84 9.25 0.50
CA ASN A 24 -21.02 9.40 -0.36
C ASN A 24 -22.11 10.21 0.36
N VAL A 25 -22.08 11.54 0.20
CA VAL A 25 -23.00 12.49 0.87
C VAL A 25 -24.47 12.24 0.57
N ASP A 26 -24.79 11.67 -0.60
CA ASP A 26 -26.17 11.35 -1.00
C ASP A 26 -26.64 10.00 -0.44
N GLY A 27 -25.71 9.08 -0.20
CA GLY A 27 -26.00 7.69 0.19
C GLY A 27 -25.82 7.40 1.68
N TYR A 28 -25.00 8.17 2.38
CA TYR A 28 -24.64 7.93 3.78
C TYR A 28 -25.43 8.82 4.74
N SER A 29 -25.94 8.21 5.80
CA SER A 29 -26.32 8.97 6.99
C SER A 29 -25.07 9.53 7.68
N ALA A 30 -25.23 10.61 8.46
CA ALA A 30 -24.13 11.18 9.25
C ALA A 30 -23.40 10.13 10.11
N GLN A 31 -24.12 9.16 10.68
CA GLN A 31 -23.48 8.08 11.44
C GLN A 31 -22.64 7.16 10.55
N GLN A 32 -23.12 6.80 9.36
CA GLN A 32 -22.35 5.97 8.42
C GLN A 32 -21.10 6.70 7.93
N SER A 33 -21.18 8.00 7.65
CA SER A 33 -20.02 8.83 7.33
C SER A 33 -19.03 8.87 8.50
N MET A 34 -19.50 9.01 9.73
CA MET A 34 -18.63 9.03 10.91
C MET A 34 -18.03 7.66 11.26
N ASP A 35 -18.62 6.56 10.78
CA ASP A 35 -18.08 5.20 10.92
C ASP A 35 -17.22 4.77 9.71
N LEU A 36 -17.21 5.56 8.64
CA LEU A 36 -16.43 5.30 7.43
C LEU A 36 -14.94 5.26 7.77
N TYR A 37 -14.19 4.42 7.05
CA TYR A 37 -12.76 4.30 7.27
C TYR A 37 -12.05 5.62 6.94
N ALA A 38 -11.51 6.24 7.99
CA ALA A 38 -10.56 7.34 7.92
C ALA A 38 -9.37 7.01 8.83
N ALA A 39 -8.19 7.51 8.49
CA ALA A 39 -6.97 7.19 9.22
C ALA A 39 -6.03 8.39 9.32
N PHE A 40 -5.38 8.50 10.46
CA PHE A 40 -4.21 9.34 10.68
C PHE A 40 -3.05 8.41 11.06
N ARG A 41 -1.94 8.43 10.33
CA ARG A 41 -0.90 7.38 10.37
C ARG A 41 0.20 7.66 11.37
N LEU A 42 0.22 8.81 12.04
CA LEU A 42 1.19 9.08 13.10
C LEU A 42 0.54 8.88 14.48
N TRP A 43 1.21 8.14 15.34
CA TRP A 43 0.76 7.86 16.71
C TRP A 43 1.55 8.71 17.71
N SER A 44 0.87 9.63 18.41
CA SER A 44 1.49 10.53 19.40
C SER A 44 0.67 10.55 20.69
N ASP A 45 1.37 10.51 21.81
CA ASP A 45 0.77 10.67 23.15
C ASP A 45 0.67 12.16 23.57
N ASP A 46 0.99 13.10 22.67
CA ASP A 46 0.85 14.54 22.94
C ASP A 46 -0.63 14.89 23.24
N PRO A 47 -0.95 15.46 24.41
CA PRO A 47 -2.31 15.81 24.79
C PRO A 47 -3.03 16.71 23.77
N ALA A 48 -2.29 17.50 22.99
CA ALA A 48 -2.85 18.38 21.97
C ALA A 48 -3.57 17.64 20.83
N VAL A 49 -3.21 16.37 20.58
CA VAL A 49 -3.81 15.51 19.54
C VAL A 49 -4.47 14.26 20.12
N ALA A 50 -4.74 14.25 21.43
CA ALA A 50 -5.40 13.13 22.09
C ALA A 50 -6.78 12.85 21.48
N GLY A 51 -6.95 11.65 20.93
CA GLY A 51 -8.18 11.20 20.28
C GLY A 51 -8.24 11.39 18.75
N LEU A 52 -7.26 12.08 18.14
CA LEU A 52 -7.16 12.24 16.68
C LEU A 52 -6.95 10.88 16.00
N ASN A 53 -5.99 10.10 16.49
CA ASN A 53 -5.70 8.77 15.96
C ASN A 53 -6.25 7.68 16.90
N LYS A 54 -7.06 6.76 16.36
CA LYS A 54 -7.65 5.63 17.08
C LYS A 54 -7.08 4.27 16.64
N ARG A 55 -6.09 4.26 15.73
CA ARG A 55 -5.58 3.08 15.02
C ARG A 55 -4.08 2.86 15.27
N ALA A 56 -3.68 2.66 16.53
CA ALA A 56 -2.27 2.47 16.91
C ALA A 56 -1.56 1.35 16.10
N ASN A 57 -2.25 0.24 15.84
CA ASN A 57 -1.71 -0.92 15.12
C ASN A 57 -1.56 -0.70 13.61
N GLU A 58 -2.06 0.43 13.08
CA GLU A 58 -1.95 0.81 11.67
C GLU A 58 -1.19 2.15 11.49
N SER A 59 -0.40 2.53 12.51
CA SER A 59 0.24 3.84 12.61
C SER A 59 1.71 3.71 13.00
N TYR A 60 2.48 4.73 12.64
CA TYR A 60 3.88 4.88 12.99
C TYR A 60 4.03 5.65 14.31
N THR A 61 4.82 5.13 15.24
CA THR A 61 5.40 5.95 16.31
C THR A 61 6.42 6.93 15.72
N LYS A 62 6.86 7.90 16.55
CA LYS A 62 7.94 8.81 16.17
C LYS A 62 9.22 8.07 15.78
N GLU A 63 9.66 7.07 16.55
CA GLU A 63 10.89 6.34 16.22
C GLU A 63 10.74 5.51 14.95
N GLN A 64 9.56 4.92 14.72
CA GLN A 64 9.30 4.14 13.50
C GLN A 64 9.36 5.04 12.26
N PHE A 65 8.68 6.19 12.28
CA PHE A 65 8.67 7.11 11.15
C PHE A 65 10.04 7.77 10.93
N ASP A 66 10.74 8.13 12.00
CA ASP A 66 12.14 8.61 11.94
C ASP A 66 13.05 7.56 11.30
N ASN A 67 12.97 6.29 11.73
CA ASN A 67 13.75 5.22 11.12
C ASN A 67 13.44 5.07 9.62
N VAL A 68 12.15 5.08 9.21
CA VAL A 68 11.79 5.03 7.78
C VAL A 68 12.45 6.17 7.01
N GLN A 69 12.32 7.40 7.48
CA GLN A 69 12.90 8.58 6.83
C GLN A 69 14.44 8.49 6.75
N GLN A 70 15.12 8.07 7.82
CA GLN A 70 16.57 7.89 7.82
C GLN A 70 17.03 6.80 6.85
N GLN A 71 16.33 5.67 6.79
CA GLN A 71 16.66 4.57 5.87
C GLN A 71 16.50 4.98 4.40
N CYS A 72 15.50 5.80 4.09
CA CYS A 72 15.30 6.37 2.75
C CYS A 72 16.35 7.45 2.44
N ALA A 73 16.62 8.37 3.37
CA ALA A 73 17.59 9.44 3.19
C ALA A 73 19.02 8.92 2.98
N ARG A 74 19.42 7.85 3.68
CA ARG A 74 20.71 7.14 3.45
C ARG A 74 20.87 6.62 2.02
N ARG A 75 19.77 6.52 1.27
CA ARG A 75 19.71 6.06 -0.12
C ARG A 75 19.41 7.21 -1.10
N GLY A 76 19.44 8.46 -0.65
CA GLY A 76 19.12 9.61 -1.47
C GLY A 76 17.63 9.77 -1.80
N VAL A 77 16.74 9.07 -1.07
CA VAL A 77 15.29 9.19 -1.23
C VAL A 77 14.72 10.01 -0.08
N THR A 78 14.08 11.14 -0.41
CA THR A 78 13.40 12.02 0.54
C THR A 78 11.96 11.58 0.70
N ILE A 79 11.51 11.36 1.93
CA ILE A 79 10.08 11.22 2.22
C ILE A 79 9.46 12.60 2.24
N ILE A 80 8.41 12.84 1.43
CA ILE A 80 7.54 14.00 1.60
C ILE A 80 6.32 13.52 2.40
N PRO A 81 6.07 14.06 3.59
CA PRO A 81 4.89 13.74 4.37
C PRO A 81 3.74 14.66 4.00
N GLU A 82 2.54 14.09 3.98
CA GLU A 82 1.29 14.77 3.69
C GLU A 82 0.30 14.60 4.84
N ILE A 83 -0.21 15.70 5.37
CA ILE A 83 -1.35 15.71 6.30
C ILE A 83 -2.46 16.50 5.62
N GLU A 84 -3.44 15.76 5.14
CA GLU A 84 -4.57 16.20 4.31
C GLU A 84 -5.57 17.09 5.07
N ALA A 85 -5.91 18.25 4.48
CA ALA A 85 -6.95 19.20 4.90
C ALA A 85 -6.99 20.41 3.92
N PRO A 86 -8.15 21.07 3.71
CA PRO A 86 -9.41 20.93 4.44
C PRO A 86 -10.41 19.95 3.81
N GLY A 87 -10.19 19.48 2.58
CA GLY A 87 -10.84 18.29 2.04
C GLY A 87 -10.28 17.02 2.67
N HIS A 88 -10.89 15.86 2.39
CA HIS A 88 -10.39 14.54 2.80
C HIS A 88 -9.95 14.44 4.29
N ALA A 89 -10.64 15.19 5.14
CA ALA A 89 -10.30 15.44 6.54
C ALA A 89 -11.23 14.71 7.50
N LEU A 90 -11.92 13.65 7.07
CA LEU A 90 -12.92 12.96 7.89
C LEU A 90 -12.34 12.44 9.22
N VAL A 91 -11.07 12.05 9.28
CA VAL A 91 -10.43 11.63 10.54
C VAL A 91 -10.38 12.77 11.57
N ILE A 92 -10.27 14.02 11.11
CA ILE A 92 -10.31 15.22 11.95
C ILE A 92 -11.75 15.50 12.37
N SER A 93 -12.72 15.38 11.48
CA SER A 93 -14.15 15.47 11.80
C SER A 93 -14.58 14.38 12.82
N GLN A 94 -14.06 13.15 12.70
CA GLN A 94 -14.26 12.05 13.66
C GLN A 94 -13.68 12.32 15.06
N TRP A 95 -12.74 13.27 15.16
CA TRP A 95 -12.14 13.72 16.41
C TRP A 95 -12.82 14.98 16.98
N ARG A 96 -13.23 15.88 16.09
CA ARG A 96 -13.84 17.19 16.38
C ARG A 96 -15.01 17.43 15.42
N PRO A 97 -16.18 16.79 15.63
CA PRO A 97 -17.30 16.85 14.69
C PRO A 97 -17.83 18.26 14.43
N GLU A 98 -17.67 19.16 15.39
CA GLU A 98 -18.04 20.56 15.29
C GLU A 98 -17.27 21.35 14.21
N LEU A 99 -16.15 20.81 13.73
CA LEU A 99 -15.34 21.45 12.69
C LEU A 99 -15.76 21.07 11.27
N ALA A 100 -16.73 20.16 11.09
CA ALA A 100 -17.13 19.69 9.78
C ALA A 100 -18.07 20.66 9.04
N LEU A 101 -18.05 20.63 7.71
CA LEU A 101 -19.15 21.10 6.86
C LEU A 101 -20.29 20.07 6.82
N ASP A 102 -21.32 20.33 6.00
CA ASP A 102 -22.39 19.34 5.75
C ASP A 102 -21.82 18.06 5.13
N ASP A 103 -20.84 18.17 4.22
CA ASP A 103 -19.95 17.06 3.91
C ASP A 103 -18.95 16.88 5.06
N LEU A 104 -19.14 15.80 5.82
CA LEU A 104 -18.32 15.51 7.00
C LEU A 104 -16.85 15.19 6.69
N SER A 105 -16.50 14.96 5.42
CA SER A 105 -15.11 14.82 4.99
C SER A 105 -14.39 16.16 4.79
N MET A 106 -15.10 17.28 4.90
CA MET A 106 -14.55 18.62 4.69
C MET A 106 -14.63 19.46 5.97
N LEU A 107 -13.59 20.24 6.26
CA LEU A 107 -13.54 21.13 7.42
C LEU A 107 -14.18 22.49 7.12
N ASN A 108 -15.03 22.98 8.01
CA ASN A 108 -15.52 24.35 8.03
C ASN A 108 -14.41 25.30 8.48
N ILE A 109 -13.71 25.91 7.52
CA ILE A 109 -12.58 26.82 7.76
C ILE A 109 -12.98 28.06 8.57
N THR A 110 -14.23 28.52 8.47
CA THR A 110 -14.70 29.71 9.19
C THR A 110 -15.00 29.46 10.68
N HIS A 111 -15.10 28.18 11.08
CA HIS A 111 -15.25 27.83 12.49
C HIS A 111 -14.00 28.28 13.27
N PRO A 112 -14.15 28.98 14.42
CA PRO A 112 -13.02 29.61 15.12
C PRO A 112 -11.93 28.64 15.55
N ASP A 113 -12.27 27.37 15.75
CA ASP A 113 -11.34 26.33 16.21
C ASP A 113 -10.66 25.54 15.08
N THR A 114 -11.03 25.73 13.81
CA THR A 114 -10.45 24.96 12.68
C THR A 114 -8.97 25.28 12.49
N ILE A 115 -8.61 26.55 12.34
CA ILE A 115 -7.21 26.97 12.20
C ILE A 115 -6.38 26.63 13.45
N PRO A 116 -6.84 26.91 14.70
CA PRO A 116 -6.14 26.44 15.90
C PRO A 116 -5.90 24.93 15.93
N THR A 117 -6.90 24.12 15.55
CA THR A 117 -6.77 22.66 15.52
C THR A 117 -5.73 22.21 14.50
N MET A 118 -5.77 22.74 13.28
CA MET A 118 -4.76 22.41 12.27
C MET A 118 -3.36 22.84 12.67
N LYS A 119 -3.21 24.03 13.29
CA LYS A 119 -1.92 24.45 13.87
C LYS A 119 -1.44 23.52 14.96
N ALA A 120 -2.32 22.99 15.82
CA ALA A 120 -1.95 22.03 16.86
C ALA A 120 -1.46 20.69 16.28
N ILE A 121 -2.15 20.18 15.25
CA ILE A 121 -1.71 18.98 14.51
C ILE A 121 -0.32 19.22 13.93
N TRP A 122 -0.15 20.28 13.13
CA TRP A 122 1.14 20.59 12.51
C TRP A 122 2.23 20.87 13.54
N LYS A 123 1.96 21.59 14.63
CA LYS A 123 2.93 21.80 15.71
C LYS A 123 3.47 20.49 16.29
N THR A 124 2.59 19.50 16.45
CA THR A 124 2.92 18.20 17.03
C THR A 124 3.83 17.38 16.11
N PHE A 125 3.54 17.37 14.80
CA PHE A 125 4.18 16.45 13.86
C PHE A 125 5.24 17.09 12.97
N LEU A 126 5.23 18.40 12.74
CA LEU A 126 6.22 19.10 11.92
C LEU A 126 7.67 18.85 12.36
N PRO A 127 8.00 18.74 13.67
CA PRO A 127 9.35 18.36 14.11
C PRO A 127 9.77 16.93 13.77
N TRP A 128 8.84 16.06 13.35
CA TRP A 128 9.14 14.68 12.94
C TRP A 128 9.62 14.61 11.49
N PHE A 129 9.41 15.65 10.70
CA PHE A 129 9.60 15.61 9.25
C PHE A 129 10.99 16.12 8.85
N HIS A 130 11.74 15.29 8.13
CA HIS A 130 13.11 15.60 7.70
C HIS A 130 13.16 16.39 6.38
N SER A 131 12.09 16.38 5.59
CA SER A 131 12.01 17.06 4.31
C SER A 131 12.07 18.58 4.44
N LYS A 132 12.50 19.25 3.36
CA LYS A 132 12.43 20.71 3.22
C LYS A 132 11.05 21.21 2.81
N THR A 133 10.22 20.32 2.30
CA THR A 133 8.85 20.58 1.85
C THR A 133 7.91 19.60 2.54
N VAL A 134 6.75 20.08 2.99
CA VAL A 134 5.64 19.26 3.48
C VAL A 134 4.43 19.51 2.59
N HIS A 135 3.58 18.49 2.44
CA HIS A 135 2.31 18.62 1.73
C HIS A 135 1.19 18.80 2.74
N ILE A 136 0.27 19.72 2.51
CA ILE A 136 -0.93 19.89 3.36
C ILE A 136 -2.19 19.33 2.69
N GLY A 137 -2.02 18.74 1.51
CA GLY A 137 -3.14 18.27 0.71
C GLY A 137 -3.86 19.40 0.03
N ALA A 138 -5.07 19.66 0.52
CA ALA A 138 -5.94 20.75 0.12
C ALA A 138 -6.52 20.55 -1.29
N ASP A 139 -6.85 19.32 -1.65
CA ASP A 139 -7.64 18.93 -2.81
C ASP A 139 -9.15 18.83 -2.52
N GLU A 140 -9.92 18.71 -3.61
CA GLU A 140 -11.35 18.38 -3.67
C GLU A 140 -12.22 19.10 -2.62
N TYR A 141 -11.99 20.40 -2.42
CA TYR A 141 -12.76 21.21 -1.49
C TYR A 141 -13.94 21.91 -2.17
N ASP A 142 -14.91 22.39 -1.39
CA ASP A 142 -16.13 23.03 -1.90
C ASP A 142 -15.83 24.30 -2.74
N THR A 143 -16.30 24.29 -4.00
CA THR A 143 -16.15 25.39 -4.96
C THR A 143 -16.83 26.69 -4.53
N ASP A 144 -17.80 26.64 -3.61
CA ASP A 144 -18.44 27.83 -3.07
C ASP A 144 -17.58 28.51 -1.98
N LEU A 145 -16.50 27.88 -1.53
CA LEU A 145 -15.67 28.30 -0.40
C LEU A 145 -14.21 28.67 -0.78
N VAL A 146 -13.95 29.05 -2.03
CA VAL A 146 -12.61 29.39 -2.55
C VAL A 146 -11.87 30.47 -1.73
N THR A 147 -12.62 31.45 -1.19
CA THR A 147 -12.03 32.51 -0.35
C THR A 147 -11.53 31.95 0.98
N ASP A 148 -12.31 31.09 1.62
CA ASP A 148 -11.94 30.46 2.88
C ASP A 148 -10.79 29.48 2.69
N TYR A 149 -10.85 28.69 1.61
CA TYR A 149 -9.74 27.84 1.15
C TYR A 149 -8.43 28.62 1.02
N THR A 150 -8.46 29.75 0.30
CA THR A 150 -7.28 30.59 0.11
C THR A 150 -6.72 31.11 1.44
N SER A 151 -7.62 31.53 2.35
CA SER A 151 -7.25 31.98 3.69
C SER A 151 -6.56 30.87 4.48
N PHE A 152 -7.10 29.66 4.42
CA PHE A 152 -6.53 28.47 5.08
C PHE A 152 -5.12 28.17 4.57
N VAL A 153 -4.96 28.01 3.25
CA VAL A 153 -3.67 27.66 2.63
C VAL A 153 -2.60 28.70 2.99
N ASN A 154 -2.90 30.00 2.83
CA ASN A 154 -1.94 31.05 3.15
C ASN A 154 -1.61 31.10 4.65
N THR A 155 -2.60 30.90 5.53
CA THR A 155 -2.41 30.87 6.98
C THR A 155 -1.52 29.70 7.40
N MET A 156 -1.72 28.51 6.82
CA MET A 156 -0.93 27.32 7.12
C MET A 156 0.49 27.43 6.55
N ARG A 157 0.65 28.02 5.36
CA ARG A 157 1.96 28.34 4.77
C ARG A 157 2.78 29.24 5.69
N ASP A 158 2.19 30.33 6.18
CA ASP A 158 2.88 31.25 7.09
C ASP A 158 3.21 30.59 8.43
N TYR A 159 2.31 29.75 8.93
CA TYR A 159 2.54 28.99 10.16
C TYR A 159 3.72 28.01 9.99
N ILE A 160 3.68 27.13 9.00
CA ILE A 160 4.70 26.10 8.76
C ILE A 160 6.08 26.73 8.50
N SER A 161 6.12 27.79 7.69
CA SER A 161 7.37 28.51 7.40
C SER A 161 7.95 29.15 8.66
N ARG A 162 7.13 29.83 9.48
CA ARG A 162 7.58 30.46 10.73
C ARG A 162 8.06 29.46 11.77
N GLU A 163 7.41 28.30 11.90
CA GLU A 163 7.75 27.30 12.92
C GLU A 163 8.94 26.42 12.53
N SER A 164 9.23 26.24 11.23
CA SER A 164 10.23 25.25 10.79
C SER A 164 11.16 25.68 9.65
N GLY A 165 10.84 26.78 8.95
CA GLY A 165 11.54 27.19 7.72
C GLY A 165 11.28 26.27 6.51
N LYS A 166 10.35 25.33 6.61
CA LYS A 166 10.00 24.43 5.49
C LYS A 166 9.06 25.13 4.50
N SER A 167 9.19 24.76 3.23
CA SER A 167 8.24 25.11 2.18
C SER A 167 6.98 24.24 2.25
N MET A 168 5.90 24.72 1.65
CA MET A 168 4.61 24.03 1.61
C MET A 168 4.22 23.69 0.18
N ARG A 169 3.56 22.53 0.00
CA ARG A 169 2.93 22.12 -1.25
C ARG A 169 1.46 21.78 -1.00
N ILE A 170 0.64 22.04 -2.03
CA ILE A 170 -0.76 21.65 -2.12
C ILE A 170 -1.01 20.95 -3.45
N TRP A 171 -2.09 20.18 -3.53
CA TRP A 171 -2.67 19.75 -4.79
C TRP A 171 -3.24 20.95 -5.57
N GLY A 172 -3.29 20.83 -6.90
CA GLY A 172 -4.04 21.75 -7.74
C GLY A 172 -5.55 21.60 -7.51
N THR A 173 -6.25 22.70 -7.23
CA THR A 173 -7.68 22.67 -6.87
C THR A 173 -8.38 23.93 -7.34
N PHE A 174 -7.93 25.11 -6.86
CA PHE A 174 -8.48 26.38 -7.31
C PHE A 174 -7.40 27.29 -7.89
N THR A 175 -7.64 27.69 -9.13
CA THR A 175 -6.76 28.55 -9.91
C THR A 175 -6.97 30.04 -9.57
N PRO A 176 -6.01 30.92 -9.93
CA PRO A 176 -6.19 32.36 -9.78
C PRO A 176 -7.43 32.92 -10.49
N ILE A 177 -7.82 32.35 -11.63
CA ILE A 177 -9.01 32.81 -12.38
C ILE A 177 -10.32 32.41 -11.71
N GLN A 178 -10.33 31.32 -10.94
CA GLN A 178 -11.46 30.93 -10.07
C GLN A 178 -11.54 31.78 -8.80
N GLY A 179 -10.61 32.72 -8.59
CA GLY A 179 -10.60 33.65 -7.45
C GLY A 179 -9.69 33.25 -6.31
N ALA A 180 -8.92 32.16 -6.44
CA ALA A 180 -7.93 31.78 -5.45
C ALA A 180 -6.76 32.77 -5.44
N ASN A 181 -6.34 33.21 -4.26
CA ASN A 181 -5.19 34.11 -4.09
C ASN A 181 -4.11 33.44 -3.22
N VAL A 182 -3.74 32.22 -3.58
CA VAL A 182 -2.70 31.44 -2.89
C VAL A 182 -1.33 32.06 -3.20
N SER A 183 -0.47 32.20 -2.18
CA SER A 183 0.88 32.72 -2.35
C SER A 183 1.72 31.85 -3.29
N THR A 184 2.50 32.46 -4.19
CA THR A 184 3.44 31.76 -5.09
C THR A 184 4.62 31.08 -4.38
N ASP A 185 4.80 31.32 -3.07
CA ASP A 185 5.74 30.56 -2.24
C ASP A 185 5.23 29.14 -1.94
N VAL A 186 3.94 28.86 -2.17
CA VAL A 186 3.36 27.52 -2.16
C VAL A 186 3.56 26.90 -3.53
N SER A 187 4.20 25.72 -3.58
CA SER A 187 4.24 24.95 -4.83
C SER A 187 2.94 24.19 -5.04
N ILE A 188 2.55 24.03 -6.30
CA ILE A 188 1.35 23.28 -6.69
C ILE A 188 1.75 21.90 -7.18
N GLN A 189 0.97 20.87 -6.85
CA GLN A 189 1.06 19.54 -7.43
C GLN A 189 -0.14 19.32 -8.33
N HIS A 190 0.06 19.43 -9.63
CA HIS A 190 -1.02 19.24 -10.60
C HIS A 190 -1.33 17.76 -10.73
N TRP A 191 -2.60 17.39 -10.69
CA TRP A 191 -3.04 16.00 -10.78
C TRP A 191 -4.08 15.73 -11.86
N GLU A 192 -4.86 16.72 -12.30
CA GLU A 192 -5.92 16.50 -13.30
C GLU A 192 -6.34 17.79 -14.01
N PHE A 193 -6.69 17.68 -15.29
CA PHE A 193 -6.99 18.83 -16.17
C PHE A 193 -8.40 19.41 -16.00
N PHE A 194 -9.31 18.70 -15.34
CA PHE A 194 -10.60 19.30 -14.97
C PHE A 194 -10.49 20.25 -13.76
N GLU A 195 -9.45 20.10 -12.93
CA GLU A 195 -9.16 21.02 -11.83
C GLU A 195 -8.43 22.27 -12.32
N ASP A 196 -7.36 22.09 -13.10
CA ASP A 196 -6.54 23.20 -13.57
C ASP A 196 -5.76 22.88 -14.85
N ASN A 197 -5.30 23.92 -15.54
CA ASN A 197 -4.27 23.81 -16.56
C ASN A 197 -2.92 24.29 -15.97
N PRO A 198 -1.96 23.39 -15.71
CA PRO A 198 -0.77 23.72 -14.92
C PRO A 198 0.13 24.75 -15.59
N TYR A 199 0.15 24.76 -16.93
CA TYR A 199 0.98 25.72 -17.66
C TYR A 199 0.38 27.12 -17.64
N PHE A 200 -0.90 27.26 -17.97
CA PHE A 200 -1.54 28.56 -18.10
C PHE A 200 -2.01 29.14 -16.77
N ASP A 201 -2.50 28.32 -15.85
CA ASP A 201 -3.08 28.79 -14.60
C ASP A 201 -2.02 29.00 -13.52
N TYR A 202 -0.92 28.23 -13.54
CA TYR A 202 0.11 28.30 -12.49
C TYR A 202 1.48 28.75 -13.00
N ILE A 203 2.12 28.01 -13.92
CA ILE A 203 3.50 28.33 -14.35
C ILE A 203 3.59 29.73 -14.94
N LYS A 204 2.66 30.12 -15.81
CA LYS A 204 2.61 31.48 -16.38
C LYS A 204 2.33 32.58 -15.37
N ASN A 205 1.78 32.23 -14.20
CA ASN A 205 1.49 33.13 -13.09
C ASN A 205 2.57 33.07 -11.99
N GLY A 206 3.71 32.41 -12.25
CA GLY A 206 4.89 32.43 -11.37
C GLY A 206 4.89 31.39 -10.25
N TYR A 207 3.99 30.41 -10.30
CA TYR A 207 3.98 29.29 -9.37
C TYR A 207 4.96 28.20 -9.80
N ASN A 208 5.56 27.52 -8.84
CA ASN A 208 6.30 26.28 -9.09
C ASN A 208 5.34 25.10 -9.07
N VAL A 209 5.41 24.24 -10.09
CA VAL A 209 4.47 23.14 -10.28
C VAL A 209 5.20 21.81 -10.37
N LEU A 210 4.77 20.83 -9.58
CA LEU A 210 5.15 19.43 -9.69
C LEU A 210 4.11 18.69 -10.52
N ASN A 211 4.57 17.89 -11.49
CA ASN A 211 3.69 17.10 -12.33
C ASN A 211 3.29 15.78 -11.64
N SER A 212 2.00 15.59 -11.40
CA SER A 212 1.39 14.35 -10.94
C SER A 212 0.12 14.01 -11.71
N ASP A 213 0.06 14.44 -12.97
CA ASP A 213 -1.09 14.26 -13.87
C ASP A 213 -1.62 12.82 -13.90
N ASP A 214 -2.95 12.72 -14.06
CA ASP A 214 -3.74 11.49 -14.00
C ASP A 214 -3.28 10.43 -15.02
N ALA A 215 -2.54 10.84 -16.05
CA ALA A 215 -1.92 9.94 -17.00
C ALA A 215 -0.90 8.99 -16.33
N PHE A 216 -0.37 9.25 -15.14
CA PHE A 216 0.42 8.26 -14.39
C PHE A 216 -0.20 7.88 -13.05
N TYR A 217 -1.49 8.14 -12.88
CA TYR A 217 -2.29 7.73 -11.73
C TYR A 217 -2.75 6.28 -11.88
N ILE A 218 -2.64 5.53 -10.78
CA ILE A 218 -3.11 4.15 -10.69
C ILE A 218 -3.90 3.94 -9.40
N VAL A 219 -4.88 3.04 -9.42
CA VAL A 219 -5.63 2.64 -8.22
C VAL A 219 -5.33 1.20 -7.87
N GLY A 220 -4.98 0.96 -6.61
CA GLY A 220 -4.68 -0.36 -6.09
C GLY A 220 -5.85 -1.33 -6.34
N LYS A 221 -5.52 -2.55 -6.77
CA LYS A 221 -6.46 -3.65 -7.07
C LYS A 221 -7.42 -3.39 -8.22
N TRP A 222 -8.37 -2.48 -8.04
CA TRP A 222 -9.51 -2.30 -8.91
C TRP A 222 -9.96 -0.84 -8.87
N SER A 223 -10.35 -0.32 -10.03
CA SER A 223 -11.09 0.94 -10.18
C SER A 223 -11.92 0.89 -11.45
N GLY A 224 -13.02 1.64 -11.46
CA GLY A 224 -13.84 1.84 -12.65
C GLY A 224 -13.23 2.85 -13.64
N SER A 225 -12.31 3.70 -13.17
CA SER A 225 -11.75 4.84 -13.92
C SER A 225 -10.25 4.72 -14.19
N TYR A 226 -9.49 4.14 -13.27
CA TYR A 226 -8.02 4.11 -13.34
C TYR A 226 -7.46 2.67 -13.42
N PRO A 227 -6.33 2.47 -14.13
CA PRO A 227 -5.66 1.18 -14.16
C PRO A 227 -4.98 0.86 -12.83
N SER A 228 -4.70 -0.42 -12.59
CA SER A 228 -3.98 -0.87 -11.37
C SER A 228 -2.47 -1.01 -11.55
N THR A 229 -1.95 -0.70 -12.73
CA THR A 229 -0.52 -0.72 -13.07
C THR A 229 -0.19 0.42 -14.02
N LEU A 230 1.07 0.88 -13.99
CA LEU A 230 1.53 1.94 -14.89
C LEU A 230 1.50 1.51 -16.36
N ASN A 231 1.06 2.43 -17.23
CA ASN A 231 1.03 2.21 -18.67
C ASN A 231 2.43 2.39 -19.31
N LYS A 232 3.07 1.29 -19.71
CA LYS A 232 4.40 1.30 -20.34
C LYS A 232 4.42 2.07 -21.67
N THR A 233 3.40 1.91 -22.51
CA THR A 233 3.30 2.65 -23.78
C THR A 233 3.31 4.16 -23.55
N ARG A 234 2.62 4.62 -22.50
CA ARG A 234 2.61 6.04 -22.12
C ARG A 234 3.98 6.55 -21.67
N VAL A 235 4.80 5.71 -21.01
CA VAL A 235 6.19 6.07 -20.67
C VAL A 235 7.01 6.34 -21.94
N PHE A 236 6.96 5.44 -22.92
CA PHE A 236 7.83 5.51 -24.11
C PHE A 236 7.28 6.37 -25.25
N HIS A 237 5.97 6.65 -25.28
CA HIS A 237 5.30 7.33 -26.39
C HIS A 237 4.29 8.40 -25.94
N GLY A 238 4.27 8.78 -24.66
CA GLY A 238 3.27 9.69 -24.09
C GLY A 238 3.52 11.18 -24.29
N ASN A 239 4.54 11.58 -25.06
CA ASN A 239 4.72 12.99 -25.41
C ASN A 239 3.89 13.35 -26.65
N PRO A 240 2.94 14.30 -26.55
CA PRO A 240 2.10 14.69 -27.69
C PRO A 240 2.90 15.36 -28.83
N ALA A 241 4.11 15.85 -28.56
CA ALA A 241 5.02 16.35 -29.59
C ALA A 241 5.81 15.22 -30.30
N GLY A 242 5.60 13.98 -29.89
CA GLY A 242 6.30 12.78 -30.37
C GLY A 242 7.37 12.29 -29.40
N GLY A 243 7.46 10.96 -29.26
CA GLY A 243 8.47 10.28 -28.44
C GLY A 243 8.07 10.10 -26.98
N ALA A 244 9.08 9.87 -26.13
CA ALA A 244 8.88 9.49 -24.75
C ALA A 244 8.40 10.63 -23.85
N PHE A 245 7.68 10.26 -22.80
CA PHE A 245 7.29 11.14 -21.72
C PHE A 245 8.52 11.86 -21.12
N ALA A 246 8.30 13.06 -20.58
CA ALA A 246 9.28 13.79 -19.78
C ALA A 246 8.52 14.58 -18.70
N PRO A 247 9.16 14.96 -17.57
CA PRO A 247 8.47 15.64 -16.47
C PRO A 247 7.72 16.93 -16.84
N ASN A 248 8.12 17.63 -17.90
CA ASN A 248 7.43 18.83 -18.40
C ASN A 248 6.20 18.54 -19.26
N VAL A 249 5.89 17.27 -19.52
CA VAL A 249 4.68 16.84 -20.24
C VAL A 249 3.58 16.63 -19.20
N PHE A 250 2.81 17.68 -18.92
CA PHE A 250 1.61 17.61 -18.09
C PHE A 250 0.43 17.06 -18.89
N ASP A 251 0.25 17.49 -20.14
CA ASP A 251 -0.82 17.01 -21.01
C ASP A 251 -0.27 16.01 -22.04
N THR A 252 -0.73 14.76 -22.01
CA THR A 252 -0.32 13.73 -22.98
C THR A 252 -1.03 13.80 -24.34
N LYS A 253 -1.99 14.72 -24.49
CA LYS A 253 -2.87 14.87 -25.67
C LYS A 253 -2.67 16.21 -26.38
N ASN A 254 -2.28 17.27 -25.66
CA ASN A 254 -2.12 18.60 -26.23
C ASN A 254 -0.74 19.24 -25.97
N VAL A 255 0.03 19.45 -27.04
CA VAL A 255 1.35 20.09 -26.99
C VAL A 255 1.31 21.49 -26.38
N THR A 256 0.24 22.28 -26.57
CA THR A 256 0.20 23.67 -26.12
C THR A 256 0.09 23.83 -24.60
N ASN A 257 -0.36 22.78 -23.92
CA ASN A 257 -0.52 22.74 -22.47
C ASN A 257 0.78 22.41 -21.73
N ASN A 258 1.88 22.20 -22.46
CA ASN A 258 3.15 21.76 -21.89
C ASN A 258 4.19 22.89 -21.90
N PRO A 259 4.82 23.22 -20.75
CA PRO A 259 5.92 24.17 -20.71
C PRO A 259 7.16 23.63 -21.46
N PRO A 260 8.09 24.50 -21.89
CA PRO A 260 9.39 24.07 -22.38
C PRO A 260 10.12 23.19 -21.36
N ARG A 261 10.92 22.23 -21.85
CA ARG A 261 11.62 21.27 -20.98
C ARG A 261 12.56 21.90 -19.95
N ASN A 262 13.06 23.10 -20.22
CA ASN A 262 13.95 23.85 -19.34
C ASN A 262 13.25 24.95 -18.52
N ASP A 263 11.91 24.93 -18.45
CA ASP A 263 11.16 25.89 -17.64
C ASP A 263 11.52 25.70 -16.14
N PRO A 264 12.01 26.74 -15.44
CA PRO A 264 12.50 26.61 -14.07
C PRO A 264 11.38 26.36 -13.05
N HIS A 265 10.12 26.58 -13.43
CA HIS A 265 8.97 26.36 -12.55
C HIS A 265 8.49 24.91 -12.52
N VAL A 266 9.01 24.04 -13.40
CA VAL A 266 8.69 22.60 -13.37
C VAL A 266 9.59 21.90 -12.35
N LEU A 267 9.00 21.43 -11.25
CA LEU A 267 9.72 20.81 -10.14
C LEU A 267 10.13 19.35 -10.39
N GLY A 268 9.53 18.69 -11.39
CA GLY A 268 9.74 17.28 -11.70
C GLY A 268 8.42 16.55 -11.90
N HIS A 269 8.42 15.23 -11.66
CA HIS A 269 7.24 14.38 -11.79
C HIS A 269 7.16 13.35 -10.66
N ILE A 270 5.96 13.13 -10.12
CA ILE A 270 5.62 12.05 -9.18
C ILE A 270 4.38 11.33 -9.71
N ALA A 271 4.49 10.03 -9.99
CA ALA A 271 3.34 9.17 -10.25
C ALA A 271 2.66 8.77 -8.94
N ALA A 272 1.33 8.76 -8.91
CA ALA A 272 0.53 8.46 -7.72
C ALA A 272 -0.12 7.07 -7.80
N LEU A 273 -0.17 6.38 -6.66
CA LEU A 273 -1.06 5.23 -6.45
C LEU A 273 -1.99 5.55 -5.30
N TRP A 274 -3.27 5.34 -5.54
CA TRP A 274 -4.32 5.53 -4.55
C TRP A 274 -5.02 4.22 -4.22
N ASN A 275 -5.63 4.17 -3.04
CA ASN A 275 -6.33 2.99 -2.52
C ASN A 275 -7.79 3.35 -2.20
N ASP A 276 -8.51 3.79 -3.24
CA ASP A 276 -9.84 4.41 -3.18
C ASP A 276 -10.87 3.56 -2.42
N TYR A 277 -10.73 2.24 -2.49
CA TYR A 277 -11.68 1.27 -1.95
C TYR A 277 -11.22 0.59 -0.66
N GLY A 278 -10.24 1.20 0.01
CA GLY A 278 -9.90 0.91 1.39
C GLY A 278 -8.91 -0.20 1.64
N PRO A 279 -8.60 -0.44 2.93
CA PRO A 279 -7.40 -1.18 3.34
C PRO A 279 -7.46 -2.67 2.97
N ASN A 280 -8.64 -3.24 2.74
CA ASN A 280 -8.81 -4.64 2.38
C ASN A 280 -8.76 -4.89 0.86
N SER A 281 -8.71 -3.84 0.04
CA SER A 281 -8.69 -3.95 -1.43
C SER A 281 -7.41 -4.61 -1.96
N THR A 282 -6.26 -4.38 -1.33
CA THR A 282 -4.95 -4.86 -1.78
C THR A 282 -4.06 -5.23 -0.59
N THR A 283 -2.91 -5.85 -0.88
CA THR A 283 -1.84 -6.09 0.09
C THR A 283 -0.65 -5.16 -0.17
N VAL A 284 0.17 -4.91 0.85
CA VAL A 284 1.38 -4.06 0.72
C VAL A 284 2.29 -4.52 -0.42
N LEU A 285 2.44 -5.83 -0.59
CA LEU A 285 3.30 -6.37 -1.64
C LEU A 285 2.62 -6.35 -3.01
N GLU A 286 1.32 -6.52 -3.09
CA GLU A 286 0.59 -6.32 -4.33
C GLU A 286 0.66 -4.86 -4.83
N THR A 287 0.60 -3.88 -3.92
CA THR A 287 0.89 -2.48 -4.24
C THR A 287 2.28 -2.32 -4.85
N TYR A 288 3.31 -3.05 -4.38
CA TYR A 288 4.63 -3.05 -5.03
C TYR A 288 4.57 -3.59 -6.47
N TYR A 289 3.80 -4.65 -6.72
CA TYR A 289 3.64 -5.21 -8.08
C TYR A 289 3.00 -4.24 -9.06
N SER A 290 2.15 -3.30 -8.59
CA SER A 290 1.63 -2.21 -9.41
C SER A 290 2.71 -1.28 -10.00
N TRP A 291 3.85 -1.20 -9.32
CA TRP A 291 5.00 -0.37 -9.71
C TRP A 291 6.12 -1.15 -10.39
N ARG A 292 6.34 -2.39 -9.94
CA ARG A 292 7.52 -3.21 -10.20
C ARG A 292 8.04 -3.17 -11.65
N ASP A 293 7.15 -3.41 -12.61
CA ASP A 293 7.56 -3.71 -13.98
C ASP A 293 7.75 -2.46 -14.86
N THR A 294 7.14 -1.33 -14.51
CA THR A 294 7.13 -0.12 -15.36
C THR A 294 7.75 1.10 -14.69
N LEU A 295 7.75 1.17 -13.35
CA LEU A 295 8.34 2.30 -12.62
C LEU A 295 9.82 2.56 -13.00
N PRO A 296 10.66 1.54 -13.26
CA PRO A 296 12.03 1.77 -13.72
C PRO A 296 12.16 2.42 -15.10
N ALA A 297 11.25 2.09 -16.04
CA ALA A 297 11.19 2.79 -17.33
C ALA A 297 10.78 4.25 -17.14
N LEU A 298 9.81 4.51 -16.25
CA LEU A 298 9.40 5.88 -15.91
C LEU A 298 10.56 6.65 -15.26
N ALA A 299 11.33 6.00 -14.39
CA ALA A 299 12.52 6.58 -13.76
C ALA A 299 13.59 6.99 -14.78
N ASP A 300 13.81 6.20 -15.83
CA ASP A 300 14.69 6.58 -16.95
C ASP A 300 14.23 7.90 -17.58
N LYS A 301 12.94 8.04 -17.88
CA LYS A 301 12.38 9.27 -18.46
C LYS A 301 12.40 10.47 -17.51
N GLN A 302 12.13 10.25 -16.23
CA GLN A 302 12.23 11.27 -15.18
C GLN A 302 13.67 11.80 -15.04
N TRP A 303 14.66 10.91 -15.08
CA TRP A 303 16.08 11.28 -14.96
C TRP A 303 16.66 11.89 -16.25
N GLY A 304 16.01 11.66 -17.39
CA GLY A 304 16.45 12.14 -18.70
C GLY A 304 17.25 11.13 -19.52
N GLY A 305 17.12 9.84 -19.20
CA GLY A 305 17.61 8.73 -20.01
C GLY A 305 16.84 8.58 -21.32
N ASN A 306 17.38 7.74 -22.19
CA ASN A 306 16.95 7.58 -23.58
C ASN A 306 16.81 6.12 -24.01
N ILE A 307 16.71 5.18 -23.06
CA ILE A 307 16.51 3.77 -23.40
C ILE A 307 15.21 3.60 -24.21
N LEU A 308 15.24 2.79 -25.25
CA LEU A 308 14.07 2.45 -26.04
C LEU A 308 13.25 1.36 -25.36
N GLU A 309 11.98 1.21 -25.74
CA GLU A 309 11.08 0.21 -25.16
C GLU A 309 11.60 -1.22 -25.33
N GLU A 310 12.08 -1.57 -26.52
CA GLU A 310 12.66 -2.89 -26.81
C GLU A 310 13.95 -3.15 -26.02
N GLU A 311 14.76 -2.10 -25.81
CA GLU A 311 15.99 -2.19 -25.02
C GLU A 311 15.67 -2.41 -23.55
N TYR A 312 14.66 -1.71 -23.02
CA TYR A 312 14.16 -1.89 -21.66
C TYR A 312 13.67 -3.33 -21.44
N ASP A 313 12.84 -3.84 -22.36
CA ASP A 313 12.31 -5.21 -22.29
C ASP A 313 13.44 -6.26 -22.31
N ALA A 314 14.51 -6.01 -23.07
CA ALA A 314 15.65 -6.90 -23.15
C ALA A 314 16.51 -6.96 -21.87
N VAL A 315 16.46 -5.92 -21.01
CA VAL A 315 17.35 -5.79 -19.85
C VAL A 315 16.64 -5.82 -18.49
N PHE A 316 15.34 -5.51 -18.44
CA PHE A 316 14.61 -5.28 -17.18
C PHE A 316 14.79 -6.43 -16.18
N ASN A 317 14.52 -7.68 -16.58
CA ASN A 317 14.61 -8.83 -15.68
C ASN A 317 16.02 -9.02 -15.08
N LYS A 318 17.09 -8.72 -15.84
CA LYS A 318 18.48 -8.83 -15.35
C LYS A 318 18.79 -7.75 -14.33
N ILE A 319 18.32 -6.53 -14.59
CA ILE A 319 18.54 -5.36 -13.72
C ILE A 319 17.72 -5.49 -12.43
N HIS A 320 16.45 -5.89 -12.57
CA HIS A 320 15.52 -6.11 -11.45
C HIS A 320 16.04 -7.17 -10.47
N ALA A 321 16.55 -8.29 -10.97
CA ALA A 321 17.15 -9.35 -10.15
C ALA A 321 18.42 -8.90 -9.38
N ALA A 322 19.04 -7.78 -9.76
CA ALA A 322 20.28 -7.28 -9.17
C ALA A 322 20.08 -6.13 -8.16
N ILE A 323 18.84 -5.70 -7.90
CA ILE A 323 18.56 -4.56 -6.99
C ILE A 323 18.98 -4.92 -5.55
N PRO A 324 19.95 -4.22 -4.95
CA PRO A 324 20.48 -4.56 -3.64
C PRO A 324 19.57 -4.07 -2.49
N GLY A 325 19.71 -4.72 -1.33
CA GLY A 325 19.12 -4.22 -0.07
C GLY A 325 17.59 -4.27 -0.04
N GLN A 326 16.98 -5.16 -0.81
CA GLN A 326 15.54 -5.39 -0.87
C GLN A 326 15.24 -6.85 -1.25
N ASN A 327 14.06 -7.34 -0.88
CA ASN A 327 13.47 -8.57 -1.40
C ASN A 327 11.95 -8.41 -1.52
N LEU A 328 11.50 -7.39 -2.25
CA LEU A 328 10.09 -7.04 -2.41
C LEU A 328 9.30 -8.14 -3.12
N ASP A 329 9.95 -8.93 -3.99
CA ASP A 329 9.34 -10.11 -4.60
C ASP A 329 9.23 -11.32 -3.67
N ARG A 330 9.82 -11.26 -2.47
CA ARG A 330 9.92 -12.39 -1.55
C ARG A 330 10.42 -13.66 -2.26
N GLN A 331 11.46 -13.50 -3.07
CA GLN A 331 12.14 -14.63 -3.69
C GLN A 331 12.86 -15.44 -2.62
N VAL A 332 12.79 -16.76 -2.77
CA VAL A 332 13.56 -17.74 -1.99
C VAL A 332 14.50 -18.44 -2.96
N LYS A 333 15.78 -18.51 -2.62
CA LYS A 333 16.78 -19.19 -3.46
C LYS A 333 16.51 -20.69 -3.40
N SER A 334 16.65 -21.38 -4.52
CA SER A 334 16.49 -22.83 -4.56
C SER A 334 17.31 -23.44 -5.69
N HIS A 335 17.78 -24.67 -5.48
CA HIS A 335 18.49 -25.48 -6.49
C HIS A 335 17.53 -26.14 -7.49
N THR A 336 16.28 -26.40 -7.09
CA THR A 336 15.24 -27.03 -7.91
C THR A 336 13.91 -26.31 -7.75
N ASP A 337 12.87 -26.78 -8.43
CA ASP A 337 11.52 -26.26 -8.20
C ASP A 337 11.02 -26.52 -6.76
N THR A 338 11.47 -27.60 -6.12
CA THR A 338 11.16 -27.84 -4.70
C THR A 338 12.07 -26.97 -3.84
N ILE A 339 11.48 -25.99 -3.16
CA ILE A 339 12.17 -25.02 -2.29
C ILE A 339 12.33 -25.58 -0.88
N LEU A 340 11.32 -26.26 -0.35
CA LEU A 340 11.29 -26.82 1.00
C LEU A 340 10.59 -28.16 0.97
N HIS A 341 11.11 -29.17 1.69
CA HIS A 341 10.39 -30.42 1.93
C HIS A 341 10.66 -30.95 3.33
N TYR A 342 9.66 -30.83 4.22
CA TYR A 342 9.72 -31.43 5.55
C TYR A 342 8.93 -32.73 5.63
N LYS A 343 9.63 -33.73 6.14
CA LYS A 343 9.06 -34.99 6.62
C LYS A 343 9.26 -35.05 8.12
N PHE A 344 8.21 -35.45 8.82
CA PHE A 344 8.27 -35.59 10.27
C PHE A 344 8.51 -37.06 10.61
N ASP A 345 9.67 -37.60 10.25
CA ASP A 345 9.97 -39.04 10.40
C ASP A 345 10.51 -39.43 11.77
N SER A 346 11.11 -38.48 12.51
CA SER A 346 11.69 -38.73 13.83
C SER A 346 11.34 -37.63 14.84
N ASP A 347 11.23 -38.04 16.11
CA ASP A 347 10.97 -37.15 17.24
C ASP A 347 12.26 -36.44 17.68
N THR A 348 12.76 -35.52 16.85
CA THR A 348 14.02 -34.80 17.03
C THR A 348 13.81 -33.30 16.92
N GLU A 349 14.52 -32.49 17.72
CA GLU A 349 14.32 -31.03 17.71
C GLU A 349 14.52 -30.40 16.32
N THR A 350 15.40 -30.96 15.49
CA THR A 350 15.61 -30.51 14.10
C THR A 350 14.68 -31.24 13.13
N VAL A 351 14.03 -30.48 12.24
CA VAL A 351 13.27 -30.98 11.09
C VAL A 351 14.14 -30.82 9.85
N VAL A 352 14.59 -31.91 9.26
CA VAL A 352 15.50 -31.87 8.10
C VAL A 352 14.75 -31.45 6.84
N ASP A 353 15.34 -30.53 6.08
CA ASP A 353 14.89 -30.15 4.73
C ASP A 353 15.39 -31.14 3.68
N HIS A 354 14.46 -31.90 3.10
CA HIS A 354 14.72 -32.87 2.05
C HIS A 354 14.79 -32.28 0.63
N SER A 355 14.58 -30.97 0.46
CA SER A 355 14.67 -30.31 -0.85
C SER A 355 16.11 -30.20 -1.38
N GLY A 356 17.10 -30.32 -0.49
CA GLY A 356 18.52 -30.10 -0.79
C GLY A 356 18.96 -28.63 -0.66
N ASN A 357 18.08 -27.72 -0.21
CA ASN A 357 18.43 -26.31 0.00
C ASN A 357 18.94 -26.01 1.42
N GLY A 358 18.78 -26.93 2.37
CA GLY A 358 19.30 -26.81 3.74
C GLY A 358 18.49 -25.85 4.60
N TYR A 359 17.21 -25.69 4.30
CA TYR A 359 16.29 -24.88 5.11
C TYR A 359 15.75 -25.70 6.29
N ASP A 360 16.62 -26.28 7.12
CA ASP A 360 16.20 -27.11 8.26
C ASP A 360 15.36 -26.30 9.27
N GLY A 361 14.28 -26.92 9.76
CA GLY A 361 13.38 -26.33 10.76
C GLY A 361 13.73 -26.74 12.18
N VAL A 362 13.11 -26.06 13.16
CA VAL A 362 13.29 -26.34 14.59
C VAL A 362 11.93 -26.55 15.26
N MET A 363 11.69 -27.74 15.79
CA MET A 363 10.52 -28.07 16.58
C MET A 363 10.58 -27.43 17.96
N ARG A 364 9.49 -26.79 18.39
CA ARG A 364 9.36 -26.15 19.70
C ARG A 364 8.21 -26.81 20.46
N GLY A 365 8.54 -27.69 21.41
CA GLY A 365 7.54 -28.36 22.26
C GLY A 365 6.64 -29.34 21.50
N CYS A 366 7.03 -29.75 20.29
CA CYS A 366 6.30 -30.69 19.46
C CYS A 366 6.77 -32.12 19.69
N HIS A 367 5.92 -33.07 19.30
CA HIS A 367 6.30 -34.46 19.17
C HIS A 367 5.82 -35.03 17.83
N VAL A 368 6.52 -36.05 17.37
CA VAL A 368 6.18 -36.77 16.13
C VAL A 368 5.49 -38.10 16.45
N GLN A 369 4.35 -38.34 15.82
CA GLN A 369 3.61 -39.60 15.92
C GLN A 369 3.20 -40.08 14.52
N ASN A 370 3.52 -41.33 14.17
CA ASN A 370 3.14 -41.95 12.89
C ASN A 370 3.49 -41.11 11.65
N SER A 371 4.72 -40.59 11.61
CA SER A 371 5.21 -39.67 10.57
C SER A 371 4.41 -38.36 10.44
N ALA A 372 3.81 -37.88 11.53
CA ALA A 372 3.09 -36.62 11.60
C ALA A 372 3.51 -35.79 12.81
N LEU A 373 3.59 -34.48 12.61
CA LEU A 373 3.78 -33.50 13.67
C LEU A 373 2.48 -33.36 14.46
N VAL A 374 2.52 -33.60 15.77
CA VAL A 374 1.37 -33.38 16.66
C VAL A 374 1.43 -31.97 17.21
N LEU A 375 0.46 -31.14 16.80
CA LEU A 375 0.33 -29.73 17.15
C LEU A 375 -0.69 -29.59 18.29
N SER A 376 -0.20 -29.31 19.50
CA SER A 376 -1.02 -29.03 20.69
C SER A 376 -0.19 -28.29 21.74
N ASN A 377 -0.83 -27.67 22.74
CA ASN A 377 -0.16 -27.03 23.88
C ASN A 377 0.94 -26.02 23.51
N GLY A 378 0.75 -25.26 22.42
CA GLY A 378 1.72 -24.26 21.95
C GLY A 378 2.89 -24.82 21.16
N CYS A 379 2.82 -26.06 20.67
CA CYS A 379 3.78 -26.62 19.73
C CYS A 379 3.78 -25.85 18.39
N TYR A 380 4.97 -25.61 17.84
CA TYR A 380 5.18 -25.11 16.48
C TYR A 380 6.56 -25.48 15.93
N VAL A 381 6.75 -25.30 14.62
CA VAL A 381 8.06 -25.40 13.96
C VAL A 381 8.49 -24.02 13.48
N ASP A 382 9.67 -23.56 13.89
CA ASP A 382 10.35 -22.40 13.30
C ASP A 382 11.04 -22.84 12.00
N THR A 383 10.98 -22.00 10.96
CA THR A 383 11.75 -22.20 9.73
C THR A 383 12.71 -21.02 9.52
N PRO A 384 13.79 -21.20 8.74
CA PRO A 384 14.68 -20.09 8.37
C PRO A 384 14.09 -19.19 7.27
N LEU A 385 12.90 -19.49 6.76
CA LEU A 385 12.23 -18.75 5.69
C LEU A 385 11.26 -17.71 6.29
N GLY A 386 10.91 -16.68 5.51
CA GLY A 386 9.91 -15.68 5.90
C GLY A 386 8.60 -15.90 5.15
N SER A 387 8.61 -15.44 3.90
CA SER A 387 7.50 -15.58 2.95
C SER A 387 8.03 -15.89 1.56
N LYS A 388 7.21 -16.52 0.72
CA LYS A 388 7.46 -16.72 -0.72
C LYS A 388 6.45 -15.94 -1.54
N GLY A 389 6.91 -15.02 -2.36
CA GLY A 389 6.05 -14.23 -3.24
C GLY A 389 5.88 -14.84 -4.60
N ARG A 390 4.62 -14.77 -5.08
CA ARG A 390 4.09 -15.18 -6.39
C ARG A 390 4.45 -16.60 -6.82
N ASP A 391 3.72 -17.13 -7.79
CA ASP A 391 4.01 -18.37 -8.50
C ASP A 391 4.61 -19.46 -7.58
N TYR A 392 3.79 -19.97 -6.66
CA TYR A 392 4.19 -20.97 -5.67
C TYR A 392 3.05 -21.95 -5.41
N THR A 393 3.41 -23.15 -4.93
CA THR A 393 2.48 -24.14 -4.38
C THR A 393 3.01 -24.64 -3.04
N LEU A 394 2.34 -24.26 -1.93
CA LEU A 394 2.59 -24.77 -0.59
C LEU A 394 1.62 -25.91 -0.30
N SER A 395 2.14 -27.13 -0.22
CA SER A 395 1.38 -28.37 -0.05
C SER A 395 1.62 -28.96 1.33
N PHE A 396 0.57 -29.49 1.97
CA PHE A 396 0.67 -30.20 3.25
C PHE A 396 -0.57 -31.06 3.48
N TRP A 397 -0.42 -32.06 4.34
CA TRP A 397 -1.56 -32.79 4.91
C TRP A 397 -1.86 -32.24 6.30
N VAL A 398 -3.15 -32.04 6.61
CA VAL A 398 -3.60 -31.55 7.92
C VAL A 398 -4.78 -32.37 8.42
N ASN A 399 -4.85 -32.57 9.74
CA ASN A 399 -5.96 -33.22 10.43
C ASN A 399 -6.27 -32.45 11.73
N PRO A 400 -7.25 -31.53 11.72
CA PRO A 400 -7.64 -30.79 12.92
C PRO A 400 -8.43 -31.67 13.89
N THR A 401 -8.14 -31.55 15.19
CA THR A 401 -8.86 -32.25 16.26
C THR A 401 -9.77 -31.32 17.08
N SER A 402 -9.82 -30.05 16.68
CA SER A 402 -10.64 -29.01 17.31
C SER A 402 -11.17 -28.04 16.27
N SER A 403 -12.37 -27.52 16.51
CA SER A 403 -12.95 -26.43 15.72
C SER A 403 -12.43 -25.05 16.13
N ASN A 404 -11.59 -24.97 17.17
CA ASN A 404 -11.04 -23.69 17.62
C ASN A 404 -10.08 -23.13 16.57
N PRO A 405 -10.15 -21.83 16.26
CA PRO A 405 -9.20 -21.19 15.35
C PRO A 405 -7.75 -21.45 15.74
N GLY A 406 -6.90 -21.71 14.75
CA GLY A 406 -5.47 -21.92 14.95
C GLY A 406 -4.65 -21.63 13.69
N THR A 407 -3.38 -21.31 13.89
CA THR A 407 -2.48 -20.97 12.79
C THR A 407 -1.93 -22.22 12.13
N LEU A 408 -2.18 -22.39 10.83
CA LEU A 408 -1.52 -23.42 10.05
C LEU A 408 -0.11 -22.98 9.69
N PHE A 409 0.02 -21.76 9.17
CA PHE A 409 1.29 -21.16 8.77
C PHE A 409 1.29 -19.66 9.06
N ALA A 410 2.41 -19.13 9.55
CA ALA A 410 2.62 -17.69 9.72
C ALA A 410 3.91 -17.24 9.04
N GLY A 411 3.87 -16.05 8.45
CA GLY A 411 5.02 -15.34 7.90
C GLY A 411 4.91 -13.85 8.21
N PRO A 412 5.93 -13.05 7.85
CA PRO A 412 5.91 -11.60 8.04
C PRO A 412 4.85 -10.88 7.19
N ASP A 413 4.49 -11.43 6.02
CA ASP A 413 3.58 -10.77 5.07
C ASP A 413 2.13 -11.32 5.13
N SER A 414 1.96 -12.53 5.65
CA SER A 414 0.66 -13.20 5.69
C SER A 414 0.58 -14.27 6.79
N VAL A 415 -0.64 -14.70 7.10
CA VAL A 415 -0.92 -15.82 8.01
C VAL A 415 -2.06 -16.66 7.42
N LEU A 416 -1.87 -17.99 7.32
CA LEU A 416 -2.91 -18.95 6.96
C LEU A 416 -3.49 -19.58 8.22
N LEU A 417 -4.77 -19.38 8.44
CA LEU A 417 -5.50 -19.85 9.62
C LEU A 417 -6.54 -20.91 9.25
N SER A 418 -6.69 -21.89 10.14
CA SER A 418 -7.87 -22.76 10.19
C SER A 418 -8.88 -22.13 11.16
N GLY A 419 -9.73 -21.25 10.64
CA GLY A 419 -10.66 -20.43 11.44
C GLY A 419 -10.10 -19.07 11.84
N ASN A 420 -10.98 -18.10 12.13
CA ASN A 420 -10.59 -16.75 12.56
C ASN A 420 -11.66 -16.17 13.52
N GLY A 421 -11.31 -15.92 14.78
CA GLY A 421 -12.27 -15.43 15.78
C GLY A 421 -13.42 -16.42 16.02
N SER A 422 -14.62 -16.11 15.55
CA SER A 422 -15.80 -16.97 15.72
C SER A 422 -16.12 -17.86 14.52
N ILE A 423 -15.43 -17.70 13.38
CA ILE A 423 -15.65 -18.53 12.18
C ILE A 423 -14.61 -19.66 12.11
N SER A 424 -15.01 -20.82 11.60
CA SER A 424 -14.11 -21.98 11.39
C SER A 424 -13.47 -22.01 9.99
N ASN A 425 -13.84 -21.06 9.14
CA ASN A 425 -13.42 -20.98 7.76
C ASN A 425 -11.91 -20.75 7.60
N ILE A 426 -11.31 -21.40 6.60
CA ILE A 426 -9.93 -21.14 6.20
C ILE A 426 -9.82 -19.66 5.80
N THR A 427 -8.86 -18.97 6.41
CA THR A 427 -8.67 -17.53 6.27
C THR A 427 -7.20 -17.21 6.08
N LEU A 428 -6.89 -16.41 5.06
CA LEU A 428 -5.61 -15.72 4.95
C LEU A 428 -5.74 -14.34 5.58
N ILE A 429 -4.76 -13.92 6.38
CA ILE A 429 -4.63 -12.55 6.85
C ILE A 429 -3.41 -11.93 6.19
N SER A 430 -3.54 -10.74 5.60
CA SER A 430 -2.42 -9.93 5.11
C SER A 430 -2.67 -8.46 5.40
N GLY A 431 -1.65 -7.74 5.89
CA GLY A 431 -1.79 -6.33 6.29
C GLY A 431 -2.85 -6.09 7.37
N GLY A 432 -3.19 -7.10 8.16
CA GLY A 432 -4.29 -7.06 9.14
C GLY A 432 -5.69 -7.35 8.58
N ASN A 433 -5.84 -7.52 7.26
CA ASN A 433 -7.12 -7.78 6.62
C ASN A 433 -7.35 -9.29 6.40
N PRO A 434 -8.53 -9.82 6.75
CA PRO A 434 -8.88 -11.21 6.52
C PRO A 434 -9.50 -11.45 5.14
N TYR A 435 -9.09 -12.53 4.49
CA TYR A 435 -9.63 -13.08 3.25
C TYR A 435 -10.05 -14.52 3.52
N SER A 436 -11.37 -14.75 3.64
CA SER A 436 -11.92 -16.03 4.09
C SER A 436 -12.60 -16.78 2.95
N LEU A 437 -12.39 -18.09 2.90
CA LEU A 437 -13.10 -18.98 1.98
C LEU A 437 -14.38 -19.50 2.62
N ASN A 438 -15.35 -19.92 1.81
CA ASN A 438 -16.51 -20.66 2.32
C ASN A 438 -16.20 -22.16 2.51
N TYR A 439 -15.13 -22.46 3.25
CA TYR A 439 -14.67 -23.83 3.51
C TYR A 439 -13.97 -23.91 4.87
N SER A 440 -14.25 -25.00 5.59
CA SER A 440 -13.62 -25.34 6.87
C SER A 440 -13.04 -26.74 6.76
N LEU A 441 -11.87 -26.98 7.37
CA LEU A 441 -11.27 -28.30 7.39
C LEU A 441 -12.11 -29.27 8.23
N PRO A 442 -12.38 -30.50 7.74
CA PRO A 442 -13.12 -31.51 8.49
C PRO A 442 -12.32 -31.98 9.71
N LEU A 443 -13.00 -32.13 10.85
CA LEU A 443 -12.37 -32.65 12.07
C LEU A 443 -12.04 -34.14 11.93
N ASP A 444 -10.95 -34.55 12.58
CA ASP A 444 -10.48 -35.92 12.70
C ASP A 444 -10.26 -36.62 11.35
N THR A 445 -10.08 -35.85 10.28
CA THR A 445 -9.95 -36.32 8.89
C THR A 445 -8.68 -35.72 8.27
N TRP A 446 -7.91 -36.55 7.58
CA TRP A 446 -6.75 -36.06 6.82
C TRP A 446 -7.22 -35.40 5.51
N THR A 447 -6.89 -34.13 5.36
CA THR A 447 -7.11 -33.35 4.14
C THR A 447 -5.76 -32.96 3.54
N GLN A 448 -5.59 -33.20 2.25
CA GLN A 448 -4.46 -32.66 1.48
C GLN A 448 -4.81 -31.24 1.05
N VAL A 449 -3.93 -30.28 1.35
CA VAL A 449 -4.12 -28.86 1.06
C VAL A 449 -2.99 -28.39 0.15
N HIS A 450 -3.34 -27.62 -0.88
CA HIS A 450 -2.42 -26.87 -1.72
C HIS A 450 -2.83 -25.40 -1.70
N LEU A 451 -2.01 -24.55 -1.08
CA LEU A 451 -2.11 -23.10 -1.21
C LEU A 451 -1.28 -22.66 -2.41
N VAL A 452 -1.92 -22.13 -3.44
CA VAL A 452 -1.29 -21.81 -4.73
C VAL A 452 -1.36 -20.31 -4.98
N GLY A 453 -0.22 -19.65 -5.06
CA GLY A 453 -0.12 -18.28 -5.57
C GLY A 453 0.17 -18.31 -7.06
N ARG A 454 -0.70 -17.77 -7.91
CA ARG A 454 -0.54 -17.76 -9.39
C ARG A 454 -0.76 -16.36 -9.92
N GLY A 455 0.30 -15.68 -10.37
CA GLY A 455 0.21 -14.30 -10.82
C GLY A 455 -0.44 -13.38 -9.77
N ASN A 456 -1.63 -12.86 -10.08
CA ASN A 456 -2.42 -11.98 -9.21
C ASN A 456 -3.49 -12.70 -8.37
N GLN A 457 -3.49 -14.03 -8.35
CA GLN A 457 -4.48 -14.86 -7.65
C GLN A 457 -3.84 -15.67 -6.52
N THR A 458 -4.64 -16.02 -5.52
CA THR A 458 -4.31 -17.02 -4.50
C THR A 458 -5.45 -18.00 -4.37
N LEU A 459 -5.12 -19.28 -4.48
CA LEU A 459 -6.07 -20.39 -4.56
C LEU A 459 -5.80 -21.37 -3.42
N LEU A 460 -6.84 -22.05 -2.97
CA LEU A 460 -6.77 -23.20 -2.08
C LEU A 460 -7.38 -24.41 -2.79
N SER A 461 -6.57 -25.43 -3.06
CA SER A 461 -7.06 -26.73 -3.51
C SER A 461 -7.03 -27.73 -2.35
N VAL A 462 -8.13 -28.42 -2.12
CA VAL A 462 -8.28 -29.41 -1.05
C VAL A 462 -8.74 -30.74 -1.62
N SER A 463 -8.16 -31.83 -1.13
CA SER A 463 -8.55 -33.20 -1.47
C SER A 463 -8.70 -34.01 -0.18
N ASP A 464 -9.92 -34.46 0.10
CA ASP A 464 -10.20 -35.37 1.22
C ASP A 464 -10.02 -36.81 0.76
N SER A 465 -9.66 -37.71 1.68
CA SER A 465 -9.38 -39.13 1.41
C SER A 465 -10.59 -39.99 0.98
N GLY A 466 -11.57 -39.40 0.30
CA GLY A 466 -12.78 -40.04 -0.24
C GLY A 466 -13.70 -39.13 -1.06
N ALA A 467 -13.40 -37.83 -1.19
CA ALA A 467 -14.14 -36.86 -1.99
C ALA A 467 -13.24 -36.26 -3.09
N GLY A 468 -13.83 -35.77 -4.18
CA GLY A 468 -13.06 -35.15 -5.26
C GLY A 468 -12.29 -33.90 -4.81
N SER A 469 -11.28 -33.51 -5.59
CA SER A 469 -10.54 -32.25 -5.35
C SER A 469 -11.45 -31.05 -5.58
N THR A 470 -11.39 -30.07 -4.68
CA THR A 470 -12.08 -28.77 -4.83
C THR A 470 -11.07 -27.64 -4.79
N THR A 471 -11.15 -26.70 -5.73
CA THR A 471 -10.32 -25.50 -5.77
C THR A 471 -11.17 -24.27 -5.53
N MET A 472 -10.70 -23.39 -4.66
CA MET A 472 -11.35 -22.15 -4.26
C MET A 472 -10.38 -20.98 -4.41
N GLU A 473 -10.90 -19.78 -4.64
CA GLU A 473 -10.09 -18.57 -4.77
C GLU A 473 -10.33 -17.63 -3.59
N PHE A 474 -9.24 -17.11 -3.03
CA PHE A 474 -9.31 -15.98 -2.11
C PHE A 474 -9.59 -14.72 -2.91
N LEU A 475 -10.60 -13.96 -2.51
CA LEU A 475 -11.01 -12.74 -3.19
C LEU A 475 -11.03 -11.57 -2.20
N ALA A 476 -10.56 -10.41 -2.66
CA ALA A 476 -10.84 -9.14 -1.99
C ALA A 476 -12.31 -8.77 -2.23
N ARG A 477 -12.96 -8.25 -1.17
CA ARG A 477 -14.34 -7.72 -1.25
C ARG A 477 -14.30 -6.20 -1.09
N LEU A 478 -14.50 -5.50 -2.19
CA LEU A 478 -14.44 -4.05 -2.25
C LEU A 478 -15.87 -3.49 -2.17
N GLY A 479 -16.08 -2.55 -1.25
CA GLY A 479 -17.31 -1.76 -1.21
C GLY A 479 -17.13 -0.49 -2.03
N ILE A 480 -17.93 -0.31 -3.07
CA ILE A 480 -17.81 0.82 -3.98
C ILE A 480 -18.78 1.90 -3.51
N ASN A 481 -18.25 2.90 -2.79
CA ASN A 481 -18.94 4.13 -2.38
C ASN A 481 -20.30 3.91 -1.68
N GLY A 482 -20.52 2.75 -1.07
CA GLY A 482 -21.80 2.38 -0.45
C GLY A 482 -22.88 1.86 -1.39
N GLU A 483 -22.61 1.77 -2.68
CA GLU A 483 -23.61 1.50 -3.71
C GLU A 483 -23.56 0.06 -4.21
N SER A 484 -22.36 -0.50 -4.34
CA SER A 484 -22.18 -1.84 -4.90
C SER A 484 -20.97 -2.56 -4.29
N GLN A 485 -20.81 -3.83 -4.65
CA GLN A 485 -19.70 -4.65 -4.22
C GLN A 485 -19.00 -5.29 -5.41
N VAL A 486 -17.68 -5.25 -5.39
CA VAL A 486 -16.83 -5.91 -6.38
C VAL A 486 -15.99 -6.95 -5.67
N TRP A 487 -15.93 -8.14 -6.27
CA TRP A 487 -15.01 -9.18 -5.88
C TRP A 487 -13.86 -9.22 -6.88
N ALA A 488 -12.64 -9.19 -6.39
CA ALA A 488 -11.45 -9.22 -7.23
C ALA A 488 -10.44 -10.25 -6.71
N PRO A 489 -9.71 -10.94 -7.60
CA PRO A 489 -8.60 -11.81 -7.20
C PRO A 489 -7.65 -11.07 -6.26
N ILE A 490 -7.11 -11.74 -5.25
CA ILE A 490 -6.05 -11.19 -4.39
C ILE A 490 -4.83 -12.10 -4.44
N ALA A 491 -3.66 -11.51 -4.51
CA ALA A 491 -2.42 -12.25 -4.36
C ALA A 491 -1.78 -12.00 -3.00
N ILE A 492 -1.53 -13.10 -2.32
CA ILE A 492 -0.99 -13.15 -0.97
C ILE A 492 0.22 -14.07 -0.99
N GLU A 493 1.27 -13.66 -0.32
CA GLU A 493 2.54 -14.37 -0.24
C GLU A 493 2.38 -15.63 0.64
N ALA A 494 3.09 -16.70 0.31
CA ALA A 494 3.06 -17.92 1.11
C ALA A 494 3.70 -17.64 2.49
N PRO A 495 3.00 -17.91 3.61
CA PRO A 495 3.58 -17.80 4.95
C PRO A 495 4.46 -19.00 5.28
N LEU A 496 5.70 -18.77 5.71
CA LEU A 496 6.67 -19.86 5.90
C LEU A 496 7.43 -19.82 7.22
N ALA A 497 7.45 -18.71 7.95
CA ALA A 497 8.29 -18.54 9.14
C ALA A 497 7.94 -19.51 10.28
N ARG A 498 6.66 -19.80 10.48
CA ARG A 498 6.20 -20.75 11.50
C ARG A 498 5.11 -21.66 10.99
N ILE A 499 5.09 -22.88 11.51
CA ILE A 499 4.09 -23.90 11.19
C ILE A 499 3.37 -24.32 12.49
N GLY A 500 2.05 -24.20 12.52
CA GLY A 500 1.18 -24.82 13.53
C GLY A 500 0.97 -24.08 14.86
N GLU A 501 1.51 -22.87 15.05
CA GLU A 501 1.43 -22.17 16.34
C GLU A 501 -0.02 -21.91 16.79
N GLY A 502 -0.43 -22.55 17.90
CA GLY A 502 -1.79 -22.45 18.44
C GLY A 502 -2.84 -23.30 17.73
N PHE A 503 -2.46 -24.09 16.72
CA PHE A 503 -3.33 -25.07 16.08
C PHE A 503 -3.40 -26.36 16.89
N ASN A 504 -4.57 -27.01 16.90
CA ASN A 504 -4.80 -28.29 17.55
C ASN A 504 -5.11 -29.36 16.51
N GLY A 505 -4.17 -30.28 16.31
CA GLY A 505 -4.31 -31.36 15.34
C GLY A 505 -2.96 -31.96 14.94
N MET A 506 -2.89 -32.48 13.71
CA MET A 506 -1.67 -33.04 13.15
C MET A 506 -1.38 -32.48 11.76
N MET A 507 -0.11 -32.42 11.40
CA MET A 507 0.35 -32.03 10.06
C MET A 507 1.46 -32.97 9.55
N LYS A 508 1.51 -33.24 8.25
CA LYS A 508 2.61 -34.00 7.63
C LYS A 508 2.88 -33.60 6.18
N GLU A 509 4.09 -33.95 5.71
CA GLU A 509 4.56 -33.76 4.34
C GLU A 509 4.38 -32.32 3.84
N VAL A 510 5.10 -31.38 4.46
CA VAL A 510 5.07 -29.96 4.06
C VAL A 510 6.04 -29.76 2.90
N VAL A 511 5.55 -29.30 1.75
CA VAL A 511 6.33 -29.07 0.54
C VAL A 511 6.04 -27.68 0.00
N LEU A 512 7.08 -26.89 -0.25
CA LEU A 512 6.97 -25.63 -1.00
C LEU A 512 7.62 -25.80 -2.37
N ARG A 513 6.87 -25.49 -3.43
CA ARG A 513 7.39 -25.37 -4.80
C ARG A 513 7.45 -23.92 -5.27
N GLY A 514 8.42 -23.64 -6.15
CA GLY A 514 8.60 -22.36 -6.84
C GLY A 514 7.75 -22.21 -8.10
N SER A 515 6.87 -23.16 -8.38
CA SER A 515 5.90 -23.17 -9.47
C SER A 515 4.48 -23.20 -8.91
N ALA A 516 3.53 -22.69 -9.71
CA ALA A 516 2.11 -22.62 -9.37
C ALA A 516 1.30 -23.70 -10.12
N GLU A 517 1.39 -24.94 -9.64
CA GLU A 517 0.67 -26.10 -10.18
C GLU A 517 -0.72 -26.24 -9.55
#